data_AF-A0A286C236-F1
#
_entry.id   AF-A0A286C236-F1
#
_cell.length_a   1.000
_cell.length_b   1.000
_cell.length_c   1.000
_cell.angle_alpha   90.00
_cell.angle_beta   90.00
_cell.angle_gamma   90.00
#
_symmetry.space_group_name_H-M   'P 1'
#
loop_
_entity.id
_entity.type
_entity.pdbx_description
1 polymer ?
#
loop_
_entity_poly.entity_id
_entity_poly.type
_entity_poly.pdbx_seq_one_letter_code
_entity_poly.pdbx_strand_id
1 'polypeptide(L)'
;MSLLWRDRIQIFLAPDRVDLVRSYRGIKPKQTGRHVAVCEQTPGMPAWEAALAQLKQMLADETGAGISVIISNHFVRYAVIPPQSKIETPAELYAYAAFQMREVYGERATAWSLGVGSWDPVTGAVCAAIEHSLVERLQELAAQRAMRLKGIEPYLTGAFDHWHKRFDKCRAWFALIETGRLCLASLEGGAWRRISNQRIWHHVEDELLATLEREALLFSARGEAEEPVYLFAPEHPEFTLPHDCGWRVVPLQDDGRPAPPHYPQYLSAPMSKTA
;
A
#
# COMPACT_ATOMS: atom_id res chain seq x y z
N MET A 1 -26.42 9.50 -25.99
CA MET A 1 -25.98 10.55 -25.06
C MET A 1 -24.56 10.24 -24.60
N SER A 2 -23.57 10.90 -25.22
CA SER A 2 -22.15 10.76 -24.92
C SER A 2 -21.82 11.49 -23.62
N LEU A 3 -21.48 10.75 -22.57
CA LEU A 3 -20.95 11.30 -21.33
C LEU A 3 -19.49 10.85 -21.18
N LEU A 4 -18.58 11.80 -21.42
CA LEU A 4 -17.36 11.99 -20.65
C LEU A 4 -16.50 10.72 -20.45
N TRP A 5 -15.56 10.58 -21.36
CA TRP A 5 -14.26 9.95 -21.15
C TRP A 5 -13.82 10.08 -19.68
N ARG A 6 -13.64 8.94 -19.01
CA ARG A 6 -13.60 8.83 -17.54
C ARG A 6 -12.42 9.63 -16.95
N ASP A 7 -12.71 10.85 -16.53
CA ASP A 7 -11.85 11.67 -15.68
C ASP A 7 -11.68 11.00 -14.32
N ARG A 8 -10.42 10.75 -13.94
CA ARG A 8 -10.06 10.11 -12.68
C ARG A 8 -8.97 10.90 -11.99
N ILE A 9 -9.24 11.24 -10.75
CA ILE A 9 -8.26 11.72 -9.79
C ILE A 9 -7.77 10.51 -8.98
N GLN A 10 -6.47 10.31 -8.95
CA GLN A 10 -5.82 9.30 -8.13
C GLN A 10 -4.98 10.00 -7.08
N ILE A 11 -5.17 9.59 -5.83
CA ILE A 11 -4.52 10.20 -4.68
C ILE A 11 -3.65 9.15 -4.01
N PHE A 12 -2.42 9.50 -3.65
CA PHE A 12 -1.67 8.78 -2.63
C PHE A 12 -1.67 9.62 -1.36
N LEU A 13 -2.08 9.01 -0.24
CA LEU A 13 -2.18 9.66 1.06
C LEU A 13 -1.20 9.01 2.03
N ALA A 14 -0.22 9.78 2.49
CA ALA A 14 0.75 9.40 3.51
C ALA A 14 0.77 10.43 4.65
N PRO A 15 1.33 10.12 5.82
CA PRO A 15 1.37 11.06 6.95
C PRO A 15 2.08 12.38 6.65
N ASP A 16 3.08 12.34 5.77
CA ASP A 16 4.02 13.42 5.46
C ASP A 16 3.84 13.99 4.05
N ARG A 17 2.92 13.44 3.25
CA ARG A 17 2.64 13.95 1.90
C ARG A 17 1.30 13.51 1.32
N VAL A 18 0.86 14.27 0.33
CA VAL A 18 -0.24 13.93 -0.56
C VAL A 18 0.19 14.09 -2.00
N ASP A 19 -0.05 13.07 -2.81
CA ASP A 19 0.18 13.11 -4.25
C ASP A 19 -1.15 12.99 -4.97
N LEU A 20 -1.38 13.86 -5.94
CA LEU A 20 -2.59 13.90 -6.73
C LEU A 20 -2.23 13.84 -8.21
N VAL A 21 -2.81 12.89 -8.92
CA VAL A 21 -2.68 12.75 -10.36
C VAL A 21 -4.05 12.72 -11.00
N ARG A 22 -4.29 13.64 -11.93
CA ARG A 22 -5.51 13.66 -12.76
C ARG A 22 -5.23 13.05 -14.13
N SER A 23 -6.11 12.16 -14.56
CA SER A 23 -5.98 11.43 -15.81
C SER A 23 -7.32 11.36 -16.55
N TYR A 24 -7.28 11.54 -17.87
CA TYR A 24 -8.44 11.39 -18.74
C TYR A 24 -8.33 10.13 -19.58
N ARG A 25 -9.31 9.22 -19.48
CA ARG A 25 -9.37 8.02 -20.34
C ARG A 25 -10.01 8.32 -21.70
N GLY A 26 -9.17 8.56 -22.71
CA GLY A 26 -9.52 8.61 -24.15
C GLY A 26 -8.72 7.60 -25.00
N ILE A 27 -8.76 7.74 -26.32
CA ILE A 27 -8.00 6.91 -27.29
C ILE A 27 -6.48 6.98 -27.04
N LYS A 28 -6.00 8.10 -26.48
CA LYS A 28 -4.68 8.23 -25.86
C LYS A 28 -4.88 8.78 -24.45
N PRO A 29 -4.56 8.03 -23.37
CA PRO A 29 -4.64 8.55 -22.02
C PRO A 29 -3.70 9.74 -21.89
N LYS A 30 -4.23 10.91 -21.52
CA LYS A 30 -3.44 12.12 -21.29
C LYS A 30 -3.47 12.42 -19.80
N GLN A 31 -2.28 12.52 -19.20
CA GLN A 31 -2.10 12.99 -17.84
C GLN A 31 -1.97 14.51 -17.86
N THR A 32 -2.68 15.16 -16.97
CA THR A 32 -2.81 16.63 -16.98
C THR A 32 -1.79 17.29 -16.05
N GLY A 33 -1.30 16.55 -15.05
CA GLY A 33 -0.30 16.99 -14.10
C GLY A 33 -0.28 16.12 -12.85
N ARG A 34 0.87 16.07 -12.18
CA ARG A 34 1.04 15.53 -10.82
C ARG A 34 1.25 16.71 -9.89
N HIS A 35 0.48 16.76 -8.82
CA HIS A 35 0.62 17.72 -7.73
C HIS A 35 1.07 16.97 -6.49
N VAL A 36 2.16 17.40 -5.88
CA VAL A 36 2.66 16.83 -4.63
C VAL A 36 2.71 17.93 -3.59
N ALA A 37 2.19 17.66 -2.40
CA ALA A 37 2.26 18.54 -1.26
C ALA A 37 2.84 17.80 -0.05
N VAL A 38 3.85 18.39 0.59
CA VAL A 38 4.43 17.89 1.85
C VAL A 38 3.53 18.32 3.00
N CYS A 39 3.36 17.45 3.99
CA CYS A 39 2.49 17.65 5.14
C CYS A 39 3.32 17.61 6.43
N GLU A 40 3.17 18.63 7.26
CA GLU A 40 3.75 18.64 8.60
C GLU A 40 2.75 18.04 9.59
N GLN A 41 3.18 16.99 10.30
CA GLN A 41 2.32 16.35 11.29
C GLN A 41 2.05 17.28 12.47
N THR A 42 0.79 17.32 12.89
CA THR A 42 0.39 18.06 14.10
C THR A 42 0.46 17.12 15.31
N PRO A 43 1.30 17.42 16.33
CA PRO A 43 1.38 16.60 17.53
C PRO A 43 0.02 16.44 18.22
N GLY A 44 -0.31 15.23 18.66
CA GLY A 44 -1.55 14.92 19.36
C GLY A 44 -2.79 14.74 18.47
N MET A 45 -2.67 14.96 17.15
CA MET A 45 -3.72 14.64 16.19
C MET A 45 -3.47 13.27 15.52
N PRO A 46 -4.50 12.62 14.95
CA PRO A 46 -4.30 11.45 14.12
C PRO A 46 -3.33 11.74 12.98
N ALA A 47 -2.46 10.78 12.66
CA ALA A 47 -1.38 10.96 11.68
C ALA A 47 -1.88 11.27 10.24
N TRP A 48 -3.16 11.02 9.95
CA TRP A 48 -3.79 11.31 8.67
C TRP A 48 -4.41 12.71 8.58
N GLU A 49 -4.57 13.44 9.69
CA GLU A 49 -5.31 14.71 9.73
C GLU A 49 -4.66 15.79 8.87
N ALA A 50 -3.34 15.99 9.00
CA ALA A 50 -2.60 16.99 8.23
C ALA A 50 -2.65 16.71 6.72
N ALA A 51 -2.46 15.44 6.35
CA ALA A 51 -2.56 15.00 4.96
C ALA A 51 -3.98 15.17 4.40
N LEU A 52 -5.01 14.88 5.18
CA LEU A 52 -6.39 15.09 4.76
C LEU A 52 -6.72 16.58 4.58
N ALA A 53 -6.24 17.44 5.48
CA ALA A 53 -6.41 18.89 5.37
C ALA A 53 -5.73 19.41 4.09
N GLN A 54 -4.52 18.94 3.80
CA GLN A 54 -3.80 19.27 2.56
C GLN A 54 -4.55 18.78 1.32
N LEU A 55 -5.06 17.54 1.35
CA LEU A 55 -5.87 16.99 0.27
C LEU A 55 -7.12 17.85 0.01
N LYS A 56 -7.79 18.32 1.06
CA LYS A 56 -8.98 19.19 0.93
C LYS A 56 -8.65 20.51 0.23
N GLN A 57 -7.46 21.06 0.46
CA GLN A 57 -6.96 22.25 -0.23
C GLN A 57 -6.63 21.95 -1.69
N MET A 58 -5.94 20.84 -1.97
CA MET A 58 -5.60 20.42 -3.34
C MET A 58 -6.84 20.15 -4.20
N LEU A 59 -7.94 19.70 -3.59
CA LEU A 59 -9.23 19.48 -4.25
C LEU A 59 -10.13 20.73 -4.25
N ALA A 60 -9.63 21.92 -3.88
CA ALA A 60 -10.46 23.12 -3.74
C ALA A 60 -11.18 23.51 -5.04
N ASP A 61 -10.45 23.43 -6.16
CA ASP A 61 -10.93 23.84 -7.48
C ASP A 61 -11.36 22.66 -8.37
N GLU A 62 -11.29 21.44 -7.81
CA GLU A 62 -11.59 20.20 -8.52
C GLU A 62 -13.06 19.80 -8.29
N THR A 63 -13.77 19.34 -9.34
CA THR A 63 -15.16 18.86 -9.24
C THR A 63 -15.47 17.75 -10.27
N GLY A 64 -16.50 16.94 -10.00
CA GLY A 64 -17.12 16.04 -11.00
C GLY A 64 -16.30 14.82 -11.46
N ALA A 65 -15.17 14.53 -10.84
CA ALA A 65 -14.31 13.39 -11.18
C ALA A 65 -14.57 12.15 -10.31
N GLY A 66 -14.14 10.97 -10.78
CA GLY A 66 -14.01 9.80 -9.93
C GLY A 66 -12.70 9.86 -9.12
N ILE A 67 -12.75 9.66 -7.81
CA ILE A 67 -11.57 9.63 -6.96
C ILE A 67 -11.21 8.18 -6.60
N SER A 68 -9.95 7.79 -6.75
CA SER A 68 -9.38 6.58 -6.12
C SER A 68 -8.28 7.00 -5.15
N VAL A 69 -8.28 6.45 -3.94
CA VAL A 69 -7.29 6.78 -2.91
C VAL A 69 -6.42 5.56 -2.63
N ILE A 70 -5.11 5.73 -2.71
CA ILE A 70 -4.11 4.77 -2.29
C ILE A 70 -3.61 5.24 -0.93
N ILE A 71 -3.69 4.37 0.07
CA ILE A 71 -3.35 4.67 1.45
C ILE A 71 -1.98 4.06 1.75
N SER A 72 -1.07 4.90 2.23
CA SER A 72 0.23 4.48 2.74
C SER A 72 0.11 3.43 3.85
N ASN A 73 1.07 2.51 3.93
CA ASN A 73 1.08 1.44 4.92
C ASN A 73 1.30 1.96 6.35
N HIS A 74 1.63 3.24 6.52
CA HIS A 74 1.59 3.92 7.82
C HIS A 74 0.22 3.80 8.51
N PHE A 75 -0.86 3.94 7.74
CA PHE A 75 -2.23 3.91 8.25
C PHE A 75 -2.83 2.52 8.32
N VAL A 76 -2.21 1.54 7.64
CA VAL A 76 -2.79 0.21 7.45
C VAL A 76 -2.32 -0.77 8.50
N ARG A 77 -3.23 -1.63 8.93
CA ARG A 77 -2.96 -2.83 9.72
C ARG A 77 -3.35 -4.04 8.89
N TYR A 78 -2.42 -4.99 8.77
CA TYR A 78 -2.61 -6.19 7.96
C TYR A 78 -2.79 -7.41 8.86
N ALA A 79 -3.62 -8.35 8.40
CA ALA A 79 -3.71 -9.69 8.93
C ALA A 79 -3.87 -10.68 7.77
N VAL A 80 -3.23 -11.83 7.88
CA VAL A 80 -3.45 -12.95 6.97
C VAL A 80 -4.65 -13.73 7.49
N ILE A 81 -5.63 -13.97 6.62
CA ILE A 81 -6.79 -14.79 6.91
C ILE A 81 -6.48 -16.20 6.41
N PRO A 82 -6.22 -17.16 7.30
CA PRO A 82 -5.78 -18.48 6.88
C PRO A 82 -6.91 -19.22 6.15
N PRO A 83 -6.57 -20.19 5.27
CA PRO A 83 -7.54 -21.02 4.56
C PRO A 83 -8.53 -21.69 5.52
N GLN A 84 -9.82 -21.62 5.19
CA GLN A 84 -10.87 -22.27 5.97
C GLN A 84 -11.98 -22.77 5.04
N SER A 85 -12.11 -24.09 4.92
CA SER A 85 -13.06 -24.71 3.99
C SER A 85 -14.52 -24.52 4.37
N LYS A 86 -14.80 -24.08 5.61
CA LYS A 86 -16.15 -23.88 6.15
C LYS A 86 -16.71 -22.46 5.99
N ILE A 87 -15.95 -21.54 5.39
CA ILE A 87 -16.44 -20.18 5.12
C ILE A 87 -17.16 -20.21 3.78
N GLU A 88 -18.49 -20.05 3.82
CA GLU A 88 -19.36 -20.18 2.65
C GLU A 88 -19.93 -18.82 2.21
N THR A 89 -19.97 -17.84 3.12
CA THR A 89 -20.56 -16.53 2.86
C THR A 89 -19.57 -15.36 3.05
N PRO A 90 -19.76 -14.24 2.33
CA PRO A 90 -18.98 -13.03 2.58
C PRO A 90 -19.10 -12.48 4.01
N ALA A 91 -20.26 -12.68 4.66
CA ALA A 91 -20.47 -12.24 6.04
C ALA A 91 -19.64 -13.05 7.04
N GLU A 92 -19.57 -14.37 6.87
CA GLU A 92 -18.69 -15.24 7.66
C GLU A 92 -17.22 -14.90 7.46
N LEU A 93 -16.81 -14.67 6.21
CA LEU A 93 -15.45 -14.23 5.90
C LEU A 93 -15.10 -12.92 6.62
N TYR A 94 -16.01 -11.94 6.57
CA TYR A 94 -15.81 -10.66 7.26
C TYR A 94 -15.75 -10.84 8.78
N ALA A 95 -16.64 -11.65 9.36
CA ALA A 95 -16.62 -11.95 10.79
C ALA A 95 -15.31 -12.63 11.22
N TYR A 96 -14.80 -13.56 10.39
CA TYR A 96 -13.53 -14.22 10.63
C TYR A 96 -12.35 -13.25 10.50
N ALA A 97 -12.36 -12.37 9.50
CA ALA A 97 -11.35 -11.33 9.35
C ALA A 97 -11.35 -10.34 10.53
N ALA A 98 -12.53 -9.94 11.00
CA ALA A 98 -12.68 -9.10 12.19
C ALA A 98 -12.17 -9.80 13.46
N PHE A 99 -12.41 -11.10 13.59
CA PHE A 99 -11.83 -11.91 14.67
C PHE A 99 -10.30 -11.93 14.59
N GLN A 100 -9.72 -12.24 13.43
CA GLN A 100 -8.25 -12.24 13.23
C GLN A 100 -7.62 -10.87 13.53
N MET A 101 -8.28 -9.78 13.14
CA MET A 101 -7.80 -8.43 13.45
C MET A 101 -7.82 -8.15 14.96
N ARG A 102 -8.85 -8.59 15.70
CA ARG A 102 -8.90 -8.46 17.16
C ARG A 102 -7.87 -9.35 17.87
N GLU A 103 -7.59 -10.54 17.34
CA GLU A 103 -6.54 -11.41 17.90
C GLU A 103 -5.16 -10.75 17.81
N VAL A 104 -4.85 -10.14 16.66
CA VAL A 104 -3.53 -9.50 16.44
C VAL A 104 -3.43 -8.13 17.11
N TYR A 105 -4.49 -7.33 17.07
CA TYR A 105 -4.44 -5.93 17.47
C TYR A 105 -5.30 -5.59 18.69
N GLY A 106 -6.04 -6.52 19.28
CA GLY A 106 -6.93 -6.28 20.42
C GLY A 106 -8.14 -5.40 20.09
N GLU A 107 -8.79 -4.88 21.13
CA GLU A 107 -10.07 -4.15 21.04
C GLU A 107 -10.05 -2.89 20.18
N ARG A 108 -8.89 -2.27 19.98
CA ARG A 108 -8.76 -1.10 19.08
C ARG A 108 -9.20 -1.42 17.64
N ALA A 109 -9.12 -2.69 17.24
CA ALA A 109 -9.55 -3.13 15.90
C ALA A 109 -11.05 -2.93 15.64
N THR A 110 -11.87 -2.83 16.69
CA THR A 110 -13.30 -2.57 16.58
C THR A 110 -13.61 -1.17 16.04
N ALA A 111 -12.67 -0.23 16.16
CA ALA A 111 -12.77 1.13 15.61
C ALA A 111 -12.23 1.24 14.17
N TRP A 112 -11.98 0.12 13.49
CA TRP A 112 -11.40 0.10 12.15
C TRP A 112 -12.41 -0.36 11.09
N SER A 113 -12.24 0.19 9.89
CA SER A 113 -12.88 -0.31 8.67
C SER A 113 -12.00 -1.38 8.04
N LEU A 114 -12.56 -2.56 7.78
CA LEU A 114 -11.85 -3.69 7.21
C LEU A 114 -12.14 -3.84 5.71
N GLY A 115 -11.10 -4.15 4.95
CA GLY A 115 -11.19 -4.68 3.59
C GLY A 115 -10.56 -6.07 3.54
N VAL A 116 -11.21 -7.01 2.88
CA VAL A 116 -10.66 -8.36 2.63
C VAL A 116 -10.41 -8.48 1.14
N GLY A 117 -9.22 -8.96 0.78
CA GLY A 117 -8.84 -9.24 -0.60
C GLY A 117 -9.63 -10.41 -1.20
N SER A 118 -9.23 -10.87 -2.39
CA SER A 118 -9.83 -12.05 -2.99
C SER A 118 -9.66 -13.26 -2.08
N TRP A 119 -10.77 -13.90 -1.71
CA TRP A 119 -10.80 -15.07 -0.82
C TRP A 119 -10.79 -16.36 -1.61
N ASP A 120 -9.96 -17.29 -1.13
CA ASP A 120 -9.87 -18.65 -1.61
C ASP A 120 -9.83 -19.59 -0.38
N PRO A 121 -10.75 -20.57 -0.28
CA PRO A 121 -10.75 -21.54 0.81
C PRO A 121 -9.47 -22.37 0.95
N VAL A 122 -8.61 -22.42 -0.08
CA VAL A 122 -7.34 -23.15 -0.14
C VAL A 122 -6.14 -22.24 0.15
N THR A 123 -6.15 -21.01 -0.36
CA THR A 123 -5.00 -20.09 -0.27
C THR A 123 -5.20 -18.94 0.73
N GLY A 124 -6.40 -18.80 1.29
CA GLY A 124 -6.77 -17.80 2.28
C GLY A 124 -7.06 -16.44 1.65
N ALA A 125 -6.86 -15.38 2.44
CA ALA A 125 -6.88 -14.00 1.97
C ALA A 125 -5.98 -13.10 2.81
N VAL A 126 -5.81 -11.86 2.36
CA VAL A 126 -5.30 -10.76 3.16
C VAL A 126 -6.45 -9.88 3.62
N CYS A 127 -6.43 -9.46 4.89
CA CYS A 127 -7.25 -8.40 5.40
C CYS A 127 -6.39 -7.17 5.70
N ALA A 128 -6.89 -6.00 5.28
CA ALA A 128 -6.33 -4.71 5.59
C ALA A 128 -7.37 -3.90 6.39
N ALA A 129 -6.91 -3.17 7.40
CA ALA A 129 -7.75 -2.32 8.22
C ALA A 129 -7.14 -0.94 8.38
N ILE A 130 -7.99 0.08 8.38
CA ILE A 130 -7.63 1.49 8.67
C ILE A 130 -8.64 2.08 9.65
N GLU A 131 -8.29 3.16 10.32
CA GLU A 131 -9.21 3.86 11.23
C GLU A 131 -10.53 4.23 10.52
N HIS A 132 -11.65 3.93 11.18
CA HIS A 132 -12.98 4.16 10.60
C HIS A 132 -13.20 5.65 10.28
N SER A 133 -12.77 6.53 11.18
CA SER A 133 -12.82 7.98 11.04
C SER A 133 -12.14 8.47 9.75
N LEU A 134 -11.01 7.90 9.35
CA LEU A 134 -10.35 8.25 8.09
C LEU A 134 -11.23 7.92 6.88
N VAL A 135 -11.90 6.77 6.89
CA VAL A 135 -12.83 6.38 5.80
C VAL A 135 -14.00 7.35 5.72
N GLU A 136 -14.63 7.67 6.85
CA GLU A 136 -15.74 8.61 6.93
C GLU A 136 -15.33 9.98 6.39
N ARG A 137 -14.18 10.51 6.82
CA ARG A 137 -13.67 11.80 6.37
C ARG A 137 -13.37 11.85 4.87
N LEU A 138 -12.84 10.77 4.29
CA LEU A 138 -12.62 10.67 2.84
C LEU A 138 -13.95 10.63 2.07
N GLN A 139 -14.96 9.92 2.60
CA GLN A 139 -16.31 9.88 2.02
C GLN A 139 -16.99 11.25 2.09
N GLU A 140 -16.91 11.93 3.23
CA GLU A 140 -17.42 13.29 3.42
C GLU A 140 -16.78 14.28 2.45
N LEU A 141 -15.45 14.22 2.30
CA LEU A 141 -14.71 15.07 1.37
C LEU A 141 -15.16 14.85 -0.08
N ALA A 142 -15.32 13.60 -0.50
CA ALA A 142 -15.80 13.28 -1.84
C ALA A 142 -17.24 13.77 -2.07
N ALA A 143 -18.13 13.59 -1.09
CA ALA A 143 -19.51 14.04 -1.15
C ALA A 143 -19.62 15.57 -1.24
N GLN A 144 -18.89 16.31 -0.41
CA GLN A 144 -18.85 17.77 -0.42
C GLN A 144 -18.38 18.35 -1.76
N ARG A 145 -17.53 17.62 -2.48
CA ARG A 145 -16.99 18.02 -3.80
C ARG A 145 -17.78 17.48 -4.99
N ALA A 146 -18.93 16.84 -4.75
CA ALA A 146 -19.71 16.14 -5.79
C ALA A 146 -18.88 15.15 -6.62
N MET A 147 -17.88 14.53 -5.99
CA MET A 147 -17.03 13.52 -6.58
C MET A 147 -17.45 12.13 -6.14
N ARG A 148 -17.11 11.12 -6.95
CA ARG A 148 -17.46 9.74 -6.62
C ARG A 148 -16.22 8.98 -6.18
N LEU A 149 -16.12 8.71 -4.87
CA LEU A 149 -15.11 7.83 -4.30
C LEU A 149 -15.29 6.41 -4.87
N LYS A 150 -14.29 5.94 -5.61
CA LYS A 150 -14.26 4.65 -6.29
C LYS A 150 -13.80 3.52 -5.39
N GLY A 151 -12.91 3.83 -4.46
CA GLY A 151 -12.26 2.86 -3.61
C GLY A 151 -11.10 3.50 -2.87
N ILE A 152 -10.78 2.86 -1.75
CA ILE A 152 -9.62 3.13 -0.92
C ILE A 152 -8.80 1.84 -0.95
N GLU A 153 -7.56 1.93 -1.38
CA GLU A 153 -6.70 0.77 -1.63
C GLU A 153 -5.42 0.88 -0.79
N PRO A 154 -5.09 -0.12 0.02
CA PRO A 154 -3.81 -0.15 0.73
C PRO A 154 -2.64 -0.26 -0.26
N TYR A 155 -1.55 0.44 0.03
CA TYR A 155 -0.42 0.51 -0.89
C TYR A 155 0.24 -0.85 -1.16
N LEU A 156 0.48 -1.66 -0.12
CA LEU A 156 1.04 -3.02 -0.28
C LEU A 156 0.21 -3.90 -1.21
N THR A 157 -1.11 -3.95 -1.01
CA THR A 157 -1.98 -4.84 -1.78
C THR A 157 -2.15 -4.34 -3.20
N GLY A 158 -2.26 -3.03 -3.42
CA GLY A 158 -2.33 -2.49 -4.78
C GLY A 158 -1.03 -2.68 -5.56
N ALA A 159 0.11 -2.54 -4.89
CA ALA A 159 1.41 -2.86 -5.47
C ALA A 159 1.48 -4.36 -5.81
N PHE A 160 1.11 -5.22 -4.86
CA PHE A 160 1.06 -6.67 -5.10
C PHE A 160 0.19 -7.00 -6.32
N ASP A 161 -1.03 -6.49 -6.40
CA ASP A 161 -1.95 -6.74 -7.51
C ASP A 161 -1.40 -6.25 -8.86
N HIS A 162 -0.62 -5.18 -8.87
CA HIS A 162 0.04 -4.70 -10.07
C HIS A 162 1.15 -5.64 -10.57
N TRP A 163 1.97 -6.16 -9.65
CA TRP A 163 3.18 -6.93 -9.98
C TRP A 163 3.05 -8.45 -9.81
N HIS A 164 1.92 -8.98 -9.34
CA HIS A 164 1.77 -10.40 -8.97
C HIS A 164 2.20 -11.38 -10.07
N LYS A 165 2.05 -11.01 -11.35
CA LYS A 165 2.46 -11.83 -12.50
C LYS A 165 3.98 -12.04 -12.63
N ARG A 166 4.80 -11.26 -11.92
CA ARG A 166 6.26 -11.42 -11.87
C ARG A 166 6.72 -12.36 -10.77
N PHE A 167 5.86 -12.63 -9.78
CA PHE A 167 6.22 -13.47 -8.65
C PHE A 167 6.29 -14.93 -9.05
N ASP A 168 7.25 -15.64 -8.46
CA ASP A 168 7.33 -17.08 -8.56
C ASP A 168 6.08 -17.72 -7.91
N LYS A 169 5.57 -18.77 -8.55
CA LYS A 169 4.31 -19.41 -8.15
C LYS A 169 4.47 -20.35 -6.96
N CYS A 170 5.67 -20.89 -6.78
CA CYS A 170 5.99 -21.77 -5.65
C CYS A 170 6.19 -20.92 -4.41
N ARG A 171 6.98 -19.86 -4.48
CA ARG A 171 7.28 -19.03 -3.31
C ARG A 171 7.71 -17.62 -3.68
N ALA A 172 7.20 -16.62 -2.96
CA ALA A 172 7.55 -15.23 -3.21
C ALA A 172 7.72 -14.43 -1.92
N TRP A 173 8.82 -13.68 -1.85
CA TRP A 173 9.05 -12.63 -0.87
C TRP A 173 8.84 -11.29 -1.54
N PHE A 174 7.86 -10.52 -1.09
CA PHE A 174 7.58 -9.20 -1.64
C PHE A 174 7.85 -8.12 -0.59
N ALA A 175 8.89 -7.34 -0.82
CA ALA A 175 9.27 -6.19 0.00
C ALA A 175 8.78 -4.89 -0.66
N LEU A 176 8.02 -4.10 0.09
CA LEU A 176 7.65 -2.74 -0.28
C LEU A 176 8.27 -1.77 0.74
N ILE A 177 9.06 -0.83 0.24
CA ILE A 177 9.70 0.21 1.04
C ILE A 177 9.12 1.55 0.62
N GLU A 178 8.50 2.23 1.57
CA GLU A 178 8.08 3.63 1.45
C GLU A 178 8.76 4.46 2.55
N THR A 179 8.70 5.78 2.46
CA THR A 179 9.36 6.66 3.43
C THR A 179 8.96 6.30 4.87
N GLY A 180 9.93 5.80 5.65
CA GLY A 180 9.79 5.44 7.07
C GLY A 180 9.08 4.11 7.37
N ARG A 181 8.70 3.30 6.36
CA ARG A 181 8.02 2.01 6.55
C ARG A 181 8.55 0.92 5.62
N LEU A 182 8.72 -0.27 6.20
CA LEU A 182 9.01 -1.50 5.49
C LEU A 182 7.82 -2.45 5.65
N CYS A 183 7.25 -2.88 4.53
CA CYS A 183 6.31 -3.99 4.48
C CYS A 183 6.96 -5.18 3.78
N LEU A 184 6.92 -6.36 4.41
CA LEU A 184 7.34 -7.62 3.80
C LEU A 184 6.18 -8.61 3.82
N ALA A 185 5.80 -9.10 2.65
CA ALA A 185 4.84 -10.17 2.47
C ALA A 185 5.55 -11.45 2.02
N SER A 186 5.13 -12.59 2.57
CA SER A 186 5.62 -13.91 2.17
C SER A 186 4.46 -14.78 1.68
N LEU A 187 4.65 -15.40 0.52
CA LEU A 187 3.67 -16.27 -0.11
C LEU A 187 4.29 -17.63 -0.44
N GLU A 188 3.48 -18.69 -0.35
CA GLU A 188 3.85 -20.05 -0.75
C GLU A 188 2.66 -20.72 -1.43
N GLY A 189 2.87 -21.27 -2.63
CA GLY A 189 1.82 -21.90 -3.42
C GLY A 189 0.65 -20.96 -3.72
N GLY A 190 0.90 -19.65 -3.80
CA GLY A 190 -0.12 -18.60 -3.94
C GLY A 190 -0.86 -18.22 -2.66
N ALA A 191 -0.64 -18.93 -1.54
CA ALA A 191 -1.22 -18.60 -0.25
C ALA A 191 -0.43 -17.51 0.47
N TRP A 192 -1.14 -16.54 1.03
CA TRP A 192 -0.55 -15.56 1.95
C TRP A 192 -0.14 -16.29 3.23
N ARG A 193 1.14 -16.16 3.61
CA ARG A 193 1.65 -16.81 4.83
C ARG A 193 1.84 -15.80 5.93
N ARG A 194 2.44 -14.66 5.60
CA ARG A 194 2.69 -13.59 6.56
C ARG A 194 2.80 -12.24 5.86
N ILE A 195 2.41 -11.20 6.59
CA ILE A 195 2.65 -9.81 6.25
C ILE A 195 3.21 -9.14 7.50
N SER A 196 4.40 -8.58 7.38
CA SER A 196 4.97 -7.67 8.37
C SER A 196 4.89 -6.25 7.85
N ASN A 197 4.60 -5.31 8.75
CA ASN A 197 4.53 -3.89 8.46
C ASN A 197 5.15 -3.15 9.65
N GLN A 198 6.37 -2.64 9.47
CA GLN A 198 7.15 -2.06 10.56
C GLN A 198 7.73 -0.70 10.18
N ARG A 199 7.98 0.11 11.21
CA ARG A 199 8.66 1.40 11.05
C ARG A 199 10.15 1.14 10.87
N ILE A 200 10.75 1.90 9.95
CA ILE A 200 12.19 1.91 9.74
C ILE A 200 12.80 2.87 10.77
N TRP A 201 13.75 2.38 11.56
CA TRP A 201 14.48 3.19 12.54
C TRP A 201 15.96 3.35 12.18
N HIS A 202 16.53 2.34 11.52
CA HIS A 202 17.93 2.29 11.12
C HIS A 202 18.05 2.31 9.59
N HIS A 203 19.22 1.92 9.08
CA HIS A 203 19.43 1.70 7.66
C HIS A 203 18.44 0.69 7.11
N VAL A 204 17.86 1.01 5.95
CA VAL A 204 16.75 0.26 5.36
C VAL A 204 17.19 -1.15 4.98
N GLU A 205 18.44 -1.28 4.56
CA GLU A 205 19.10 -2.54 4.19
C GLU A 205 19.13 -3.50 5.38
N ASP A 206 19.60 -3.02 6.54
CA ASP A 206 19.69 -3.82 7.77
C ASP A 206 18.30 -4.24 8.27
N GLU A 207 17.33 -3.32 8.24
CA GLU A 207 15.95 -3.60 8.65
C GLU A 207 15.28 -4.62 7.72
N LEU A 208 15.53 -4.54 6.41
CA LEU A 208 15.04 -5.51 5.44
C LEU A 208 15.66 -6.89 5.67
N LEU A 209 16.97 -6.97 5.81
CA LEU A 209 17.69 -8.23 6.05
C LEU A 209 17.23 -8.89 7.35
N ALA A 210 17.19 -8.15 8.46
CA ALA A 210 16.72 -8.66 9.74
C ALA A 210 15.27 -9.18 9.67
N THR A 211 14.42 -8.51 8.89
CA THR A 211 13.03 -8.94 8.68
C THR A 211 12.97 -10.21 7.83
N LEU A 212 13.69 -10.27 6.72
CA LEU A 212 13.78 -11.44 5.86
C LEU A 212 14.28 -12.66 6.63
N GLU A 213 15.36 -12.51 7.42
CA GLU A 213 15.89 -13.58 8.27
C GLU A 213 14.87 -14.06 9.30
N ARG A 214 14.24 -13.14 10.03
CA ARG A 214 13.20 -13.46 11.01
C ARG A 214 12.06 -14.25 10.38
N GLU A 215 11.56 -13.79 9.24
CA GLU A 215 10.44 -14.42 8.56
C GLU A 215 10.82 -15.78 7.95
N ALA A 216 12.03 -15.92 7.40
CA ALA A 216 12.54 -17.17 6.86
C ALA A 216 12.71 -18.25 7.94
N LEU A 217 13.16 -17.86 9.14
CA LEU A 217 13.26 -18.76 10.30
C LEU A 217 11.87 -19.27 10.73
N LEU A 218 10.88 -18.38 10.81
CA LEU A 218 9.50 -18.75 11.14
C LEU A 218 8.86 -19.65 10.08
N PHE A 219 9.31 -19.51 8.83
CA PHE A 219 8.86 -20.31 7.71
C PHE A 219 9.60 -21.65 7.57
N SER A 220 10.54 -21.98 8.49
CA SER A 220 11.40 -23.18 8.45
C SER A 220 12.09 -23.37 7.10
N ALA A 221 12.46 -22.26 6.47
CA ALA A 221 12.58 -22.21 5.03
C ALA A 221 14.00 -22.21 4.51
N ARG A 222 14.95 -22.70 5.30
CA ARG A 222 16.33 -22.82 4.85
C ARG A 222 16.46 -24.01 3.91
N GLY A 223 16.16 -23.80 2.63
CA GLY A 223 16.20 -24.84 1.59
C GLY A 223 16.98 -24.49 0.33
N GLU A 224 17.14 -23.21 -0.02
CA GLU A 224 17.81 -22.79 -1.25
C GLU A 224 18.97 -21.82 -0.98
N ALA A 225 19.97 -21.83 -1.86
CA ALA A 225 21.20 -21.06 -1.68
C ALA A 225 21.00 -19.53 -1.77
N GLU A 226 20.01 -19.06 -2.56
CA GLU A 226 19.65 -17.64 -2.69
C GLU A 226 18.18 -17.49 -3.10
N GLU A 227 17.30 -17.13 -2.15
CA GLU A 227 15.88 -16.92 -2.43
C GLU A 227 15.61 -15.54 -3.06
N PRO A 228 14.73 -15.42 -4.08
CA PRO A 228 14.41 -14.13 -4.68
C PRO A 228 13.52 -13.29 -3.75
N VAL A 229 13.94 -12.05 -3.49
CA VAL A 229 13.11 -11.01 -2.87
C VAL A 229 12.72 -9.98 -3.92
N TYR A 230 11.43 -9.94 -4.24
CA TYR A 230 10.87 -8.96 -5.14
C TYR A 230 10.72 -7.62 -4.42
N LEU A 231 11.43 -6.61 -4.91
CA LEU A 231 11.53 -5.33 -4.24
C LEU A 231 10.78 -4.24 -5.00
N PHE A 232 9.95 -3.50 -4.28
CA PHE A 232 9.34 -2.26 -4.75
C PHE A 232 9.66 -1.10 -3.80
N ALA A 233 10.58 -0.23 -4.22
CA ALA A 233 11.06 0.90 -3.44
C ALA A 233 11.18 2.17 -4.32
N PRO A 234 10.05 2.71 -4.83
CA PRO A 234 10.08 3.82 -5.79
C PRO A 234 10.64 5.13 -5.22
N GLU A 235 10.76 5.23 -3.91
CA GLU A 235 11.34 6.36 -3.19
C GLU A 235 12.80 6.15 -2.80
N HIS A 236 13.35 4.96 -3.05
CA HIS A 236 14.73 4.62 -2.74
C HIS A 236 15.40 4.07 -4.02
N PRO A 237 15.64 4.91 -5.04
CA PRO A 237 16.14 4.45 -6.34
C PRO A 237 17.57 3.87 -6.27
N GLU A 238 18.35 4.27 -5.27
CA GLU A 238 19.71 3.79 -5.04
C GLU A 238 19.77 2.59 -4.08
N PHE A 239 18.62 2.07 -3.65
CA PHE A 239 18.58 0.96 -2.71
C PHE A 239 19.20 -0.30 -3.32
N THR A 240 20.18 -0.86 -2.61
CA THR A 240 20.83 -2.11 -2.96
C THR A 240 21.10 -2.92 -1.69
N LEU A 241 21.01 -4.24 -1.78
CA LEU A 241 21.45 -5.12 -0.69
C LEU A 241 22.90 -5.57 -0.93
N PRO A 242 23.66 -5.88 0.13
CA PRO A 242 24.97 -6.51 0.02
C PRO A 242 24.93 -7.81 -0.81
N HIS A 243 25.95 -8.06 -1.64
CA HIS A 243 25.99 -9.22 -2.53
C HIS A 243 26.06 -10.58 -1.80
N ASP A 244 26.49 -10.59 -0.55
CA ASP A 244 26.71 -11.78 0.30
C ASP A 244 25.61 -12.00 1.34
N CYS A 245 24.47 -11.30 1.21
CA CYS A 245 23.38 -11.37 2.19
C CYS A 245 22.49 -12.63 2.09
N GLY A 246 22.74 -13.52 1.13
CA GLY A 246 21.94 -14.75 0.92
C GLY A 246 20.56 -14.51 0.29
N TRP A 247 20.26 -13.28 -0.11
CA TRP A 247 19.01 -12.90 -0.79
C TRP A 247 19.30 -12.29 -2.15
N ARG A 248 18.54 -12.72 -3.16
CA ARG A 248 18.64 -12.14 -4.50
C ARG A 248 17.56 -11.09 -4.71
N VAL A 249 17.94 -9.82 -4.74
CA VAL A 249 17.00 -8.72 -4.99
C VAL A 249 16.55 -8.70 -6.44
N VAL A 250 15.23 -8.71 -6.66
CA VAL A 250 14.59 -8.57 -7.96
C VAL A 250 13.76 -7.29 -7.96
N PRO A 251 14.25 -6.17 -8.53
CA PRO A 251 13.49 -4.93 -8.60
C PRO A 251 12.24 -5.11 -9.47
N LEU A 252 11.09 -4.65 -8.98
CA LEU A 252 9.79 -4.78 -9.65
C LEU A 252 9.50 -3.67 -10.67
N GLN A 253 10.12 -2.52 -10.49
CA GLN A 253 10.09 -1.42 -11.46
C GLN A 253 11.36 -1.45 -12.32
N ASP A 254 11.18 -1.29 -13.62
CA ASP A 254 12.24 -1.18 -14.61
C ASP A 254 11.76 -0.27 -15.77
N ASP A 255 12.67 0.08 -16.69
CA ASP A 255 12.36 0.96 -17.82
C ASP A 255 11.21 0.41 -18.71
N GLY A 256 10.99 -0.91 -18.71
CA GLY A 256 9.91 -1.57 -19.45
C GLY A 256 8.56 -1.57 -18.73
N ARG A 257 8.55 -1.44 -17.41
CA ARG A 257 7.35 -1.39 -16.55
C ARG A 257 7.56 -0.39 -15.41
N PRO A 258 7.33 0.92 -15.66
CA PRO A 258 7.46 1.92 -14.62
C PRO A 258 6.39 1.77 -13.56
N ALA A 259 6.68 2.27 -12.35
CA ALA A 259 5.69 2.39 -11.29
C ALA A 259 4.45 3.15 -11.77
N PRO A 260 3.24 2.75 -11.33
CA PRO A 260 2.04 3.52 -11.58
C PRO A 260 2.24 5.00 -11.20
N PRO A 261 1.75 5.94 -12.02
CA PRO A 261 2.08 7.37 -11.91
C PRO A 261 1.56 8.04 -10.64
N HIS A 262 0.57 7.42 -10.00
CA HIS A 262 -0.06 7.87 -8.77
C HIS A 262 0.60 7.25 -7.53
N TYR A 263 1.59 6.37 -7.70
CA TYR A 263 2.42 5.92 -6.59
C TYR A 263 3.46 6.97 -6.25
N PRO A 264 3.90 6.99 -4.99
CA PRO A 264 4.96 7.89 -4.60
C PRO A 264 6.22 7.63 -5.41
N GLN A 265 6.92 8.70 -5.72
CA GLN A 265 8.23 8.67 -6.36
C GLN A 265 9.20 9.45 -5.46
N TYR A 266 10.48 9.17 -5.62
CA TYR A 266 11.51 9.96 -4.99
C TYR A 266 11.32 11.46 -5.28
N LEU A 267 11.13 12.23 -4.21
CA LEU A 267 11.17 13.68 -4.28
C LEU A 267 12.62 14.09 -4.09
N SER A 268 13.27 14.55 -5.14
CA SER A 268 14.54 15.26 -4.99
C SER A 268 14.27 16.44 -4.06
N ALA A 269 14.93 16.48 -2.90
CA ALA A 269 14.81 17.62 -1.99
C ALA A 269 15.05 18.91 -2.80
N PRO A 270 14.24 19.98 -2.60
CA PRO A 270 14.59 21.26 -3.19
C PRO A 270 15.98 21.60 -2.66
N MET A 271 16.96 21.71 -3.57
CA MET A 271 18.28 22.23 -3.23
C MET A 271 18.04 23.51 -2.46
N SER A 272 18.34 23.50 -1.16
CA SER A 272 18.36 24.71 -0.37
C SER A 272 19.31 25.64 -1.10
N LYS A 273 18.77 26.71 -1.71
CA LYS A 273 19.61 27.80 -2.18
C LYS A 273 20.27 28.34 -0.92
N THR A 274 21.50 27.92 -0.69
CA THR A 274 22.41 28.53 0.26
C THR A 274 22.45 30.01 -0.09
N ALA A 275 21.97 30.83 0.84
CA ALA A 275 22.25 32.25 0.88
C ALA A 275 23.69 32.46 1.37
#